data_AF-A0A6I9HUA4-F1
#
_entry.id   AF-A0A6I9HUA4-F1
#
_cell.length_a   1.000
_cell.length_b   1.000
_cell.length_c   1.000
_cell.angle_alpha   90.00
_cell.angle_beta   90.00
_cell.angle_gamma   90.00
#
_symmetry.space_group_name_H-M   'P 1'
#
loop_
_entity.id
_entity.type
_entity.pdbx_description
1 polymer ?
#
loop_
_entity_poly.entity_id
_entity_poly.type
_entity_poly.pdbx_seq_one_letter_code
_entity_poly.pdbx_strand_id
1 'polypeptide(L)'
;MQLIAEKPETEAVVKEKLTGLHQMWDELESTTQTKAQRLFDANKAELFTQSCADLDKWLNGLESQIQSDDYGKDLTSVNILLKKQQMLENQMDVRKKEIEELQSQARALSQEGKSTDEVDGKRLTVEKKFLELLEPLNERKANLLASKEIHQFNRDVEDEILWVGERMPIATSTDHGHNLQTVQLLIKKNQ
;
A
#
# COMPACT_ATOMS: atom_id res chain seq x y z
N MET A 1 45.12 -21.73 41.15
CA MET A 1 45.88 -21.16 42.29
C MET A 1 46.94 -22.12 42.88
N GLN A 2 47.34 -23.21 42.22
CA GLN A 2 48.43 -24.07 42.73
C GLN A 2 49.85 -23.55 42.40
N LEU A 3 50.04 -22.86 41.27
CA LEU A 3 51.35 -22.32 40.86
C LEU A 3 51.94 -21.27 41.82
N ILE A 4 51.08 -20.43 42.42
CA ILE A 4 51.49 -19.37 43.36
C ILE A 4 51.95 -19.98 44.70
N ALA A 5 51.37 -21.12 45.08
CA ALA A 5 51.75 -21.84 46.29
C ALA A 5 53.05 -22.65 46.13
N GLU A 6 53.40 -23.06 44.90
CA GLU A 6 54.61 -23.86 44.61
C GLU A 6 55.87 -23.03 44.34
N LYS A 7 55.75 -21.79 43.82
CA LYS A 7 56.89 -20.87 43.58
C LYS A 7 56.52 -19.39 43.85
N PRO A 8 56.68 -18.90 45.08
CA PRO A 8 56.30 -17.53 45.47
C PRO A 8 57.05 -16.43 44.71
N GLU A 9 58.26 -16.71 44.25
CA GLU A 9 59.08 -15.81 43.42
C GLU A 9 58.52 -15.54 42.01
N THR A 10 57.55 -16.33 41.55
CA THR A 10 56.84 -16.09 40.27
C THR A 10 55.46 -15.44 40.45
N GLU A 11 55.01 -15.25 41.69
CA GLU A 11 53.67 -14.73 42.01
C GLU A 11 53.44 -13.32 41.45
N ALA A 12 54.45 -12.43 41.55
CA ALA A 12 54.37 -11.07 41.03
C ALA A 12 54.17 -11.04 39.51
N VAL A 13 54.92 -11.89 38.78
CA VAL A 13 54.83 -12.02 37.32
C VAL A 13 53.48 -12.61 36.90
N VAL A 14 52.97 -13.60 37.65
CA VAL A 14 51.66 -14.20 37.40
C VAL A 14 50.53 -13.20 37.66
N LYS A 15 50.60 -12.42 38.74
CA LYS A 15 49.63 -11.35 39.04
C LYS A 15 49.63 -10.26 37.98
N GLU A 16 50.81 -9.79 37.55
CA GLU A 16 50.93 -8.79 36.50
C GLU A 16 50.31 -9.27 35.18
N LYS A 17 50.62 -10.51 34.76
CA LYS A 17 50.01 -11.10 33.56
C LYS A 17 48.50 -11.30 33.66
N LEU A 18 47.99 -11.69 34.84
CA LEU A 18 46.55 -11.80 35.07
C LEU A 18 45.85 -10.43 35.01
N THR A 19 46.45 -9.39 35.60
CA THR A 19 45.92 -8.03 35.52
C THR A 19 45.91 -7.52 34.08
N GLY A 20 47.00 -7.72 33.33
CA GLY A 20 47.06 -7.37 31.91
C GLY A 20 46.02 -8.14 31.08
N LEU A 21 45.82 -9.43 31.36
CA LEU A 21 44.79 -10.23 30.69
C LEU A 21 43.38 -9.71 30.99
N HIS A 22 43.07 -9.36 32.24
CA HIS A 22 41.77 -8.78 32.59
C HIS A 22 41.55 -7.43 31.89
N GLN A 23 42.56 -6.55 31.84
CA GLN A 23 42.45 -5.29 31.11
C GLN A 23 42.20 -5.50 29.61
N MET A 24 42.93 -6.43 28.99
CA MET A 24 42.70 -6.79 27.58
C MET A 24 41.31 -7.39 27.36
N TRP A 25 40.79 -8.16 28.33
CA TRP A 25 39.45 -8.71 28.27
C TRP A 25 38.38 -7.61 28.37
N ASP A 26 38.52 -6.68 29.32
CA ASP A 26 37.60 -5.56 29.51
C ASP A 26 37.60 -4.64 28.28
N GLU A 27 38.77 -4.37 27.69
CA GLU A 27 38.87 -3.63 26.42
C GLU A 27 38.19 -4.39 25.28
N LEU A 28 38.42 -5.69 25.15
CA LEU A 28 37.80 -6.50 24.11
C LEU A 28 36.27 -6.51 24.24
N GLU A 29 35.75 -6.69 25.45
CA GLU A 29 34.31 -6.69 25.75
C GLU A 29 33.69 -5.32 25.40
N SER A 30 34.27 -4.24 25.90
CA SER A 30 33.82 -2.86 25.64
C SER A 30 33.85 -2.53 24.14
N THR A 31 34.94 -2.88 23.45
CA THR A 31 35.10 -2.62 22.02
C THR A 31 34.10 -3.46 21.19
N THR A 32 33.85 -4.70 21.59
CA THR A 32 32.88 -5.59 20.95
C THR A 32 31.46 -5.07 21.11
N GLN A 33 31.09 -4.63 22.30
CA GLN A 33 29.77 -4.05 22.58
C GLN A 33 29.57 -2.74 21.80
N THR A 34 30.58 -1.87 21.76
CA THR A 34 30.55 -0.64 20.97
C THR A 34 30.39 -0.93 19.47
N LYS A 35 31.11 -1.92 18.95
CA LYS A 35 31.01 -2.33 17.55
C LYS A 35 29.62 -2.90 17.24
N ALA A 36 29.06 -3.73 18.12
CA ALA A 36 27.73 -4.29 17.97
C ALA A 36 26.67 -3.17 17.90
N GLN A 37 26.75 -2.19 18.80
CA GLN A 37 25.83 -1.04 18.79
C GLN A 37 25.93 -0.23 17.50
N ARG A 38 27.15 0.10 17.05
CA ARG A 38 27.35 0.86 15.80
C ARG A 38 26.84 0.12 14.57
N LEU A 39 27.01 -1.20 14.51
CA LEU A 39 26.47 -2.02 13.42
C LEU A 39 24.94 -2.04 13.43
N PHE A 40 24.33 -2.14 14.61
CA PHE A 40 22.88 -2.06 14.77
C PHE A 40 22.34 -0.70 14.31
N ASP A 41 22.99 0.39 14.72
CA ASP A 41 22.60 1.75 14.33
C ASP A 41 22.72 1.98 12.82
N ALA A 42 23.84 1.54 12.23
CA ALA A 42 24.05 1.65 10.78
C ALA A 42 23.01 0.84 10.00
N ASN A 43 22.69 -0.38 10.48
CA ASN A 43 21.65 -1.19 9.87
C ASN A 43 20.27 -0.51 9.93
N LYS A 44 19.91 0.10 11.07
CA LYS A 44 18.66 0.84 11.25
C LYS A 44 18.57 2.05 10.31
N ALA A 45 19.64 2.82 10.17
CA ALA A 45 19.69 3.97 9.25
C ALA A 45 19.59 3.55 7.76
N GLU A 46 20.22 2.43 7.39
CA GLU A 46 20.14 1.89 6.03
C GLU A 46 18.71 1.40 5.71
N LEU A 47 18.09 0.65 6.62
CA LEU A 47 16.70 0.18 6.46
C LEU A 47 15.72 1.34 6.31
N PHE A 48 15.91 2.42 7.09
CA PHE A 48 15.11 3.63 6.97
C PHE A 48 15.24 4.26 5.58
N THR A 49 16.48 4.44 5.11
CA THR A 49 16.77 5.06 3.81
C THR A 49 16.19 4.23 2.67
N GLN A 50 16.34 2.91 2.73
CA GLN A 50 15.77 1.97 1.77
C GLN A 50 14.23 2.07 1.76
N SER A 51 13.60 2.10 2.94
CA SER A 51 12.14 2.22 3.06
C SER A 51 11.61 3.52 2.46
N CYS A 52 12.28 4.65 2.69
CA CYS A 52 11.93 5.92 2.06
C CYS A 52 12.08 5.86 0.53
N ALA A 53 13.14 5.24 0.01
CA ALA A 53 13.35 5.11 -1.42
C ALA A 53 12.30 4.21 -2.08
N ASP A 54 11.93 3.11 -1.43
CA ASP A 54 10.89 2.19 -1.91
C ASP A 54 9.52 2.86 -1.94
N LEU A 55 9.19 3.64 -0.90
CA LEU A 55 7.97 4.45 -0.86
C LEU A 55 7.96 5.51 -1.95
N ASP A 56 9.05 6.25 -2.14
CA ASP A 56 9.13 7.27 -3.20
C ASP A 56 8.93 6.66 -4.59
N LYS A 57 9.60 5.54 -4.87
CA LYS A 57 9.44 4.80 -6.12
C LYS A 57 7.99 4.35 -6.34
N TRP A 58 7.35 3.83 -5.29
CA TRP A 58 5.95 3.43 -5.36
C TRP A 58 5.02 4.62 -5.61
N LEU A 59 5.23 5.75 -4.92
CA LEU A 59 4.46 6.98 -5.09
C LEU A 59 4.57 7.52 -6.52
N ASN A 60 5.78 7.56 -7.09
CA ASN A 60 5.98 7.99 -8.48
C ASN A 60 5.24 7.04 -9.47
N GLY A 61 5.19 5.74 -9.17
CA GLY A 61 4.41 4.77 -9.94
C GLY A 61 2.88 4.98 -9.81
N LEU A 62 2.42 5.27 -8.59
CA LEU A 62 1.02 5.57 -8.31
C LEU A 62 0.57 6.87 -9.01
N GLU A 63 1.38 7.91 -8.96
CA GLU A 63 1.12 9.18 -9.65
C GLU A 63 0.90 8.96 -11.15
N SER A 64 1.79 8.21 -11.80
CA SER A 64 1.64 7.86 -13.22
C SER A 64 0.35 7.07 -13.50
N GLN A 65 -0.07 6.21 -12.58
CA GLN A 65 -1.34 5.52 -12.72
C GLN A 65 -2.52 6.47 -12.58
N ILE A 66 -2.52 7.37 -11.59
CA ILE A 66 -3.62 8.31 -11.33
C ILE A 66 -3.80 9.30 -12.48
N GLN A 67 -2.71 9.74 -13.13
CA GLN A 67 -2.75 10.61 -14.31
C GLN A 67 -3.40 9.97 -15.56
N SER A 68 -3.76 8.68 -15.52
CA SER A 68 -4.46 8.03 -16.61
C SER A 68 -5.95 8.41 -16.63
N ASP A 69 -6.35 9.13 -17.68
CA ASP A 69 -7.76 9.46 -18.01
C ASP A 69 -8.56 8.28 -18.61
N ASP A 70 -8.16 7.03 -18.32
CA ASP A 70 -8.94 5.86 -18.71
C ASP A 70 -10.04 5.61 -17.67
N TYR A 71 -11.28 5.90 -18.06
CA TYR A 71 -12.48 5.70 -17.26
C TYR A 71 -13.35 4.53 -17.75
N GLY A 72 -12.81 3.65 -18.61
CA GLY A 72 -13.53 2.52 -19.18
C GLY A 72 -14.44 2.93 -20.34
N LYS A 73 -14.69 1.98 -21.25
CA LYS A 73 -15.50 2.16 -22.46
C LYS A 73 -16.84 1.41 -22.41
N ASP A 74 -17.02 0.57 -21.41
CA ASP A 74 -18.17 -0.27 -21.19
C ASP A 74 -18.26 -0.68 -19.70
N LEU A 75 -19.42 -1.19 -19.29
CA LEU A 75 -19.66 -1.56 -17.89
C LEU A 75 -18.62 -2.58 -17.36
N THR A 76 -18.11 -3.47 -18.21
CA THR A 76 -17.13 -4.49 -17.80
C THR A 76 -15.77 -3.85 -17.49
N SER A 77 -15.27 -3.01 -18.38
CA SER A 77 -13.99 -2.30 -18.25
C SER A 77 -14.01 -1.34 -17.06
N VAL A 78 -15.10 -0.59 -16.85
CA VAL A 78 -15.24 0.29 -15.67
C VAL A 78 -15.20 -0.50 -14.37
N ASN A 79 -15.90 -1.64 -14.29
CA ASN A 79 -15.88 -2.48 -13.09
C ASN A 79 -14.48 -3.07 -12.82
N ILE A 80 -13.71 -3.39 -13.87
CA ILE A 80 -12.31 -3.82 -13.72
C ILE A 80 -11.45 -2.67 -13.18
N LEU A 81 -11.61 -1.46 -13.72
CA LEU A 81 -10.89 -0.28 -13.26
C LEU A 81 -11.24 0.08 -11.81
N LEU A 82 -12.51 0.00 -11.41
CA LEU A 82 -12.93 0.19 -10.02
C LEU A 82 -12.32 -0.84 -9.06
N LYS A 83 -12.19 -2.11 -9.48
CA LYS A 83 -11.49 -3.14 -8.68
C LYS A 83 -10.00 -2.81 -8.51
N LYS A 84 -9.35 -2.34 -9.58
CA LYS A 84 -7.96 -1.87 -9.52
C LYS A 84 -7.82 -0.66 -8.59
N GLN A 85 -8.73 0.31 -8.70
CA GLN A 85 -8.78 1.48 -7.82
C GLN A 85 -8.90 1.06 -6.35
N GLN A 86 -9.81 0.13 -6.02
CA GLN A 86 -9.94 -0.39 -4.65
C GLN A 86 -8.66 -1.07 -4.15
N MET A 87 -7.96 -1.79 -5.01
CA MET A 87 -6.66 -2.39 -4.66
C MET A 87 -5.61 -1.32 -4.35
N LEU A 88 -5.59 -0.22 -5.12
CA LEU A 88 -4.70 0.91 -4.87
C LEU A 88 -5.03 1.62 -3.55
N GLU A 89 -6.32 1.82 -3.24
CA GLU A 89 -6.76 2.38 -1.96
C GLU A 89 -6.30 1.51 -0.78
N ASN A 90 -6.46 0.18 -0.89
CA ASN A 90 -5.97 -0.74 0.14
C ASN A 90 -4.44 -0.68 0.30
N GLN A 91 -3.70 -0.52 -0.80
CA GLN A 91 -2.25 -0.34 -0.74
C GLN A 91 -1.87 0.99 -0.09
N MET A 92 -2.60 2.09 -0.36
CA MET A 92 -2.41 3.37 0.31
C MET A 92 -2.55 3.23 1.82
N ASP A 93 -3.53 2.48 2.32
CA ASP A 93 -3.69 2.25 3.76
C ASP A 93 -2.52 1.50 4.38
N VAL A 94 -1.93 0.54 3.67
CA VAL A 94 -0.72 -0.16 4.12
C VAL A 94 0.48 0.79 4.13
N ARG A 95 0.69 1.54 3.05
CA ARG A 95 1.80 2.50 2.94
C ARG A 95 1.69 3.65 3.94
N LYS A 96 0.47 4.05 4.30
CA LYS A 96 0.24 5.02 5.37
C LYS A 96 0.82 4.55 6.70
N LYS A 97 0.60 3.28 7.06
CA LYS A 97 1.17 2.68 8.28
C LYS A 97 2.70 2.64 8.22
N GLU A 98 3.27 2.30 7.07
CA GLU A 98 4.72 2.33 6.88
C GLU A 98 5.30 3.74 7.05
N ILE A 99 4.62 4.78 6.55
CA ILE A 99 5.02 6.18 6.75
C ILE A 99 4.95 6.57 8.24
N GLU A 100 3.89 6.16 8.95
CA GLU A 100 3.76 6.37 10.39
C GLU A 100 4.87 5.66 11.19
N GLU A 101 5.23 4.44 10.79
CA GLU A 101 6.36 3.70 11.38
C GLU A 101 7.70 4.41 11.11
N LEU A 102 7.92 4.91 9.90
CA LEU A 102 9.12 5.71 9.59
C LEU A 102 9.16 6.99 10.42
N GLN A 103 8.03 7.64 10.65
CA GLN A 103 7.97 8.80 11.55
C GLN A 103 8.40 8.43 12.98
N SER A 104 7.99 7.27 13.49
CA SER A 104 8.42 6.75 14.79
C SER A 104 9.93 6.47 14.81
N GLN A 105 10.45 5.81 13.77
CA GLN A 105 11.88 5.49 13.64
C GLN A 105 12.75 6.75 13.57
N ALA A 106 12.34 7.77 12.81
CA ALA A 106 13.04 9.05 12.71
C ALA A 106 13.11 9.77 14.08
N ARG A 107 12.01 9.76 14.84
CA ARG A 107 11.99 10.32 16.21
C ARG A 107 12.96 9.58 17.14
N ALA A 108 13.02 8.26 17.05
CA ALA A 108 13.96 7.47 17.85
C ALA A 108 15.43 7.80 17.48
N LEU A 109 15.75 7.90 16.19
CA LEU A 109 17.09 8.29 15.72
C LEU A 109 17.47 9.71 16.16
N SER A 110 16.50 10.63 16.21
CA SER A 110 16.68 12.01 16.68
C SER A 110 17.00 12.07 18.19
N GLN A 111 16.27 11.30 19.01
CA GLN A 111 16.55 11.20 20.45
C GLN A 111 17.92 10.60 20.77
N GLU A 112 18.42 9.71 19.91
CA GLU A 112 19.76 9.12 20.04
C GLU A 112 20.89 10.06 19.57
N GLY A 113 20.57 11.28 19.09
CA GLY A 113 21.55 12.23 18.54
C GLY A 113 22.15 11.80 17.19
N LYS A 114 21.50 10.85 16.51
CA LYS A 114 21.94 10.24 15.25
C LYS A 114 21.10 10.66 14.04
N SER A 115 20.05 11.46 14.25
CA SER A 115 19.27 12.01 13.13
C SER A 115 20.09 13.05 12.37
N THR A 116 20.15 12.89 11.05
CA THR A 116 20.68 13.90 10.14
C THR A 116 19.50 14.62 9.48
N ASP A 117 19.64 15.93 9.24
CA ASP A 117 18.60 16.72 8.56
C ASP A 117 18.19 16.12 7.19
N GLU A 118 19.09 15.36 6.56
CA GLU A 118 18.85 14.65 5.31
C GLU A 118 17.83 13.51 5.45
N VAL A 119 17.89 12.75 6.55
CA VAL A 119 16.99 11.61 6.85
C VAL A 119 15.56 12.13 7.08
N ASP A 120 15.41 13.20 7.85
CA ASP A 120 14.11 13.83 8.06
C ASP A 120 13.59 14.51 6.79
N GLY A 121 14.46 15.10 5.97
CA GLY A 121 14.07 15.69 4.67
C GLY A 121 13.49 14.66 3.69
N LYS A 122 14.10 13.46 3.59
CA LYS A 122 13.58 12.37 2.74
C LYS A 122 12.21 11.90 3.21
N ARG A 123 12.03 11.72 4.52
CA ARG A 123 10.75 11.35 5.12
C ARG A 123 9.66 12.37 4.81
N LEU A 124 9.93 13.65 5.06
CA LEU A 124 8.98 14.73 4.80
C LEU A 124 8.59 14.81 3.32
N THR A 125 9.53 14.53 2.42
CA THR A 125 9.25 14.50 0.98
C THR A 125 8.26 13.37 0.64
N VAL A 126 8.49 12.16 1.14
CA VAL A 126 7.59 11.02 0.93
C VAL A 126 6.22 11.26 1.55
N GLU A 127 6.16 11.78 2.78
CA GLU A 127 4.92 12.11 3.48
C GLU A 127 4.11 13.17 2.73
N LYS A 128 4.77 14.23 2.24
CA LYS A 128 4.14 15.27 1.43
C LYS A 128 3.56 14.70 0.14
N LYS A 129 4.35 13.96 -0.63
CA LYS A 129 3.88 13.33 -1.89
C LYS A 129 2.70 12.40 -1.64
N PHE A 130 2.74 11.60 -0.57
CA PHE A 130 1.64 10.71 -0.20
C PHE A 130 0.34 11.48 0.03
N LEU A 131 0.40 12.60 0.77
CA LEU A 131 -0.76 13.45 1.03
C LEU A 131 -1.29 14.11 -0.25
N GLU A 132 -0.40 14.60 -1.10
CA GLU A 132 -0.76 15.24 -2.38
C GLU A 132 -1.46 14.27 -3.35
N LEU A 133 -1.19 12.96 -3.26
CA LEU A 133 -1.84 11.95 -4.12
C LEU A 133 -3.21 11.48 -3.61
N LEU A 134 -3.61 11.80 -2.37
CA LEU A 134 -4.90 11.37 -1.82
C LEU A 134 -6.09 12.00 -2.55
N GLU A 135 -6.02 13.29 -2.86
CA GLU A 135 -7.09 14.00 -3.56
C GLU A 135 -7.26 13.52 -5.01
N PRO A 136 -6.21 13.47 -5.85
CA PRO A 136 -6.28 12.91 -7.20
C PRO A 136 -6.79 11.45 -7.23
N LEU A 137 -6.41 10.64 -6.25
CA LEU A 137 -6.89 9.27 -6.14
C LEU A 137 -8.41 9.22 -5.90
N ASN A 138 -8.93 10.08 -5.01
CA ASN A 138 -10.35 10.18 -4.73
C ASN A 138 -11.14 10.75 -5.93
N GLU A 139 -10.60 11.76 -6.61
CA GLU A 139 -11.20 12.33 -7.81
C GLU A 139 -11.32 11.28 -8.92
N ARG A 140 -10.26 10.50 -9.16
CA ARG A 140 -10.30 9.39 -10.12
C ARG A 140 -11.39 8.38 -9.79
N LYS A 141 -11.56 8.03 -8.51
CA LYS A 141 -12.64 7.13 -8.07
C LYS A 141 -14.01 7.71 -8.36
N ALA A 142 -14.22 9.00 -8.09
CA ALA A 142 -15.48 9.68 -8.41
C ALA A 142 -15.78 9.62 -9.92
N ASN A 143 -14.78 9.89 -10.77
CA ASN A 143 -14.92 9.81 -12.23
C ASN A 143 -15.24 8.38 -12.71
N LEU A 144 -14.59 7.36 -12.14
CA LEU A 144 -14.89 5.95 -12.45
C LEU A 144 -16.32 5.56 -12.03
N LEU A 145 -16.81 6.06 -10.90
CA LEU A 145 -18.17 5.82 -10.46
C LEU A 145 -19.19 6.51 -11.37
N ALA A 146 -18.95 7.76 -11.76
CA ALA A 146 -19.80 8.47 -12.72
C ALA A 146 -19.85 7.75 -14.07
N SER A 147 -18.69 7.29 -14.58
CA SER A 147 -18.62 6.47 -15.80
C SER A 147 -19.46 5.20 -15.67
N LYS A 148 -19.38 4.51 -14.53
CA LYS A 148 -20.18 3.31 -14.25
C LYS A 148 -21.67 3.62 -14.31
N GLU A 149 -22.12 4.72 -13.71
CA GLU A 149 -23.52 5.12 -13.70
C GLU A 149 -24.05 5.40 -15.10
N ILE A 150 -23.27 6.11 -15.93
CA ILE A 150 -23.63 6.38 -17.33
C ILE A 150 -23.77 5.07 -18.11
N HIS A 151 -22.81 4.16 -17.99
CA HIS A 151 -22.88 2.87 -18.68
C HIS A 151 -24.03 1.99 -18.21
N GLN A 152 -24.35 2.01 -16.91
CA GLN A 152 -25.50 1.29 -16.38
C GLN A 152 -26.81 1.88 -16.92
N PHE A 153 -26.95 3.21 -16.88
CA PHE A 153 -28.13 3.91 -17.41
C PHE A 153 -28.35 3.60 -18.90
N ASN A 154 -27.31 3.67 -19.73
CA ASN A 154 -27.44 3.39 -21.15
C ASN A 154 -27.91 1.96 -21.40
N ARG A 155 -27.38 0.99 -20.66
CA ARG A 155 -27.82 -0.40 -20.74
C ARG A 155 -29.29 -0.56 -20.33
N ASP A 156 -29.69 0.06 -19.22
CA ASP A 156 -31.06 -0.02 -18.73
C ASP A 156 -32.03 0.59 -19.76
N VAL A 157 -31.67 1.72 -20.37
CA VAL A 157 -32.45 2.34 -21.45
C VAL A 157 -32.52 1.46 -22.70
N GLU A 158 -31.43 0.82 -23.10
CA GLU A 158 -31.42 -0.12 -24.23
C GLU A 158 -32.33 -1.33 -23.97
N ASP A 159 -32.31 -1.87 -22.75
CA ASP A 159 -33.19 -2.98 -22.34
C ASP A 159 -34.67 -2.55 -22.38
N GLU A 160 -35.01 -1.34 -21.92
CA GLU A 160 -36.36 -0.79 -22.00
C GLU A 160 -36.80 -0.51 -23.45
N ILE A 161 -35.92 0.02 -24.30
CA ILE A 161 -36.21 0.23 -25.73
C ILE A 161 -36.48 -1.12 -26.42
N LEU A 162 -35.68 -2.14 -26.12
CA LEU A 162 -35.87 -3.48 -26.65
C LEU A 162 -37.23 -4.04 -26.21
N TRP A 163 -37.56 -3.92 -24.92
CA TRP A 163 -38.84 -4.38 -24.39
C TRP A 163 -40.03 -3.67 -25.05
N VAL A 164 -39.97 -2.35 -25.22
CA VAL A 164 -41.00 -1.59 -25.96
C VAL A 164 -41.08 -2.06 -27.41
N GLY A 165 -39.94 -2.26 -28.08
CA GLY A 165 -39.88 -2.78 -29.45
C GLY A 165 -40.53 -4.15 -29.61
N GLU A 166 -40.42 -5.02 -28.62
CA GLU A 166 -41.07 -6.34 -28.58
C GLU A 166 -42.59 -6.24 -28.32
N ARG A 167 -43.02 -5.28 -27.49
CA ARG A 167 -44.44 -5.09 -27.12
C ARG A 167 -45.24 -4.30 -28.14
N MET A 168 -44.63 -3.34 -28.83
CA MET A 168 -45.30 -2.45 -29.80
C MET A 168 -46.03 -3.20 -30.93
N PRO A 169 -45.45 -4.25 -31.56
CA PRO A 169 -46.15 -5.02 -32.59
C PRO A 169 -47.37 -5.78 -32.05
N ILE A 170 -47.32 -6.24 -30.81
CA ILE A 170 -48.45 -6.94 -30.17
C ILE A 170 -49.59 -5.95 -29.92
N ALA A 171 -49.25 -4.76 -29.40
CA ALA A 171 -50.22 -3.71 -29.09
C ALA A 171 -50.85 -3.06 -30.34
N THR A 172 -50.10 -2.95 -31.44
CA THR A 172 -50.57 -2.35 -32.70
C THR A 172 -51.15 -3.37 -33.68
N SER A 173 -51.15 -4.66 -33.33
CA SER A 173 -51.71 -5.73 -34.16
C SER A 173 -53.19 -5.48 -34.43
N THR A 174 -53.57 -5.49 -35.71
CA THR A 174 -54.97 -5.46 -36.15
C THR A 174 -55.56 -6.86 -36.32
N ASP A 175 -54.81 -7.92 -35.99
CA ASP A 175 -55.32 -9.29 -35.94
C ASP A 175 -56.19 -9.49 -34.70
N HIS A 176 -57.49 -9.69 -34.92
CA HIS A 176 -58.47 -9.94 -33.86
C HIS A 176 -58.77 -11.43 -33.69
N GLY A 177 -58.11 -12.32 -34.45
CA GLY A 177 -58.44 -13.73 -34.51
C GLY A 177 -59.68 -14.01 -35.36
N HIS A 178 -59.82 -15.27 -35.79
CA HIS A 178 -60.89 -15.70 -36.70
C HIS A 178 -61.79 -16.79 -36.10
N ASN A 179 -61.53 -17.21 -34.86
CA ASN A 179 -62.36 -18.14 -34.10
C ASN A 179 -62.14 -17.94 -32.59
N LEU A 180 -63.00 -18.55 -31.76
CA LEU A 180 -62.97 -18.41 -30.30
C LEU A 180 -61.60 -18.76 -29.69
N GLN A 181 -60.94 -19.81 -30.19
CA GLN A 181 -59.63 -20.26 -29.68
C GLN A 181 -58.52 -19.23 -29.96
N THR A 182 -58.48 -18.67 -31.17
CA THR A 182 -57.49 -17.65 -31.56
C THR A 182 -57.73 -16.33 -30.84
N VAL A 183 -58.99 -15.92 -30.65
CA VAL A 183 -59.36 -14.74 -29.84
C VAL A 183 -58.92 -14.92 -28.38
N GLN A 184 -59.21 -16.07 -27.75
CA GLN A 184 -58.81 -16.35 -26.37
C GLN A 184 -57.28 -16.36 -26.19
N LEU A 185 -56.54 -16.87 -27.19
CA LEU A 185 -55.08 -16.85 -27.19
C LEU A 185 -54.54 -15.42 -27.29
N LEU A 186 -55.12 -14.59 -28.16
CA LEU A 186 -54.75 -13.17 -28.31
C LEU A 186 -55.04 -12.38 -27.03
N ILE A 187 -56.18 -12.63 -26.36
CA ILE A 187 -56.49 -12.04 -25.05
C ILE A 187 -55.41 -12.43 -24.03
N LYS A 188 -55.05 -13.71 -23.94
CA LYS A 188 -54.03 -14.19 -23.00
C LYS A 188 -52.63 -13.60 -23.28
N LYS A 189 -52.30 -13.34 -24.54
CA LYS A 189 -51.03 -12.68 -24.94
C LYS A 189 -50.99 -11.18 -24.64
N ASN A 190 -52.15 -10.53 -24.50
CA ASN A 190 -52.29 -9.10 -24.21
C ASN A 190 -52.61 -8.80 -22.72
N GLN A 191 -52.78 -9.83 -21.89
CA GLN A 191 -52.76 -9.73 -20.43
C GLN A 191 -51.33 -9.71 -19.90
#